data_AF-A0A5B7RFQ6-F1
#
_entry.id   AF-A0A5B7RFQ6-F1
#
_cell.length_a   1.000
_cell.length_b   1.000
_cell.length_c   1.000
_cell.angle_alpha   90.00
_cell.angle_beta   90.00
_cell.angle_gamma   90.00
#
_symmetry.space_group_name_H-M   'P 1'
#
loop_
_entity.id
_entity.type
_entity.pdbx_description
1 polymer ?
#
loop_
_entity_poly.entity_id
_entity_poly.type
_entity_poly.pdbx_seq_one_letter_code
_entity_poly.pdbx_strand_id
1 'polypeptide(L)'
;MPAASPGSVFPGSGDPGVLVVRVGAGAVAASLGAATARRTVPDADRPEPGALWRATLAAALEVLDAAGPPGPTTVEVVGDGGTVVWWDVDTLGSPLPVARTEDAAAHLAGLAATEPHTWALAVAGRYAAGDVASYLVARMTRGLEHLLLPGPAWDLGRCRDAGVPADILPEPAPRGVPVATTDPATFLGLAVPLTLRAPPAG
;
A
#
# COMPACT_ATOMS: atom_id res chain seq x y z
N MET A 1 -2.93 23.19 -21.15
CA MET A 1 -3.74 22.25 -20.35
C MET A 1 -3.51 20.84 -20.90
N PRO A 2 -2.77 19.96 -20.23
CA PRO A 2 -2.70 18.57 -20.67
C PRO A 2 -3.96 17.85 -20.17
N ALA A 3 -4.68 17.27 -21.13
CA ALA A 3 -5.86 16.44 -20.89
C ALA A 3 -5.44 15.16 -20.14
N ALA A 4 -6.20 14.80 -19.11
CA ALA A 4 -6.08 13.49 -18.46
C ALA A 4 -6.42 12.39 -19.48
N SER A 5 -5.45 11.54 -19.80
CA SER A 5 -5.67 10.39 -20.67
C SER A 5 -6.66 9.40 -20.02
N PRO A 6 -7.65 8.90 -20.76
CA PRO A 6 -8.58 7.89 -20.26
C PRO A 6 -7.91 6.52 -20.19
N GLY A 7 -8.05 5.86 -19.03
CA GLY A 7 -8.01 4.41 -18.84
C GLY A 7 -6.86 3.63 -19.48
N SER A 8 -5.66 3.65 -18.89
CA SER A 8 -4.75 2.51 -19.08
C SER A 8 -5.24 1.34 -18.22
N VAL A 9 -5.87 0.38 -18.89
CA VAL A 9 -6.06 -0.97 -18.36
C VAL A 9 -4.68 -1.64 -18.40
N PHE A 10 -3.99 -1.63 -17.26
CA PHE A 10 -2.72 -2.35 -17.13
C PHE A 10 -3.02 -3.83 -16.85
N PRO A 11 -2.38 -4.77 -17.57
CA PRO A 11 -2.69 -6.19 -17.41
C PRO A 11 -2.41 -6.64 -15.97
N GLY A 12 -3.37 -7.38 -15.38
CA GLY A 12 -3.15 -8.20 -14.19
C GLY A 12 -2.09 -9.27 -14.43
N SER A 13 -1.86 -10.15 -13.46
CA SER A 13 -0.97 -11.32 -13.61
C SER A 13 -1.30 -12.23 -14.82
N GLY A 14 -2.44 -12.00 -15.49
CA GLY A 14 -2.98 -12.82 -16.59
C GLY A 14 -3.75 -14.04 -16.09
N ASP A 15 -3.66 -14.32 -14.79
CA ASP A 15 -4.36 -15.41 -14.13
C ASP A 15 -5.77 -14.94 -13.69
N PRO A 16 -6.86 -15.57 -14.17
CA PRO A 16 -8.22 -15.19 -13.81
C PRO A 16 -8.54 -15.40 -12.32
N GLY A 17 -7.74 -16.17 -11.59
CA GLY A 17 -7.89 -16.40 -10.15
C GLY A 17 -7.21 -15.36 -9.25
N VAL A 18 -6.49 -14.39 -9.80
CA VAL A 18 -5.75 -13.40 -9.00
C VAL A 18 -6.51 -12.08 -8.91
N LEU A 19 -6.87 -11.69 -7.70
CA LEU A 19 -7.39 -10.36 -7.41
C LEU A 19 -6.22 -9.38 -7.33
N VAL A 20 -6.07 -8.52 -8.32
CA VAL A 20 -5.00 -7.51 -8.33
C VAL A 20 -5.54 -6.16 -7.84
N VAL A 21 -4.94 -5.63 -6.79
CA VAL A 21 -5.20 -4.30 -6.22
C VAL A 21 -4.04 -3.38 -6.57
N ARG A 22 -4.31 -2.34 -7.38
CA ARG A 22 -3.37 -1.28 -7.71
C ARG A 22 -3.70 -0.04 -6.92
N VAL A 23 -2.73 0.47 -6.18
CA VAL A 23 -2.90 1.65 -5.35
C VAL A 23 -1.84 2.70 -5.68
N GLY A 24 -2.27 3.95 -5.76
CA GLY A 24 -1.39 5.11 -5.72
C GLY A 24 -2.06 6.25 -4.97
N ALA A 25 -1.35 7.35 -4.75
CA ALA A 25 -1.82 8.47 -3.94
C ALA A 25 -3.17 9.11 -4.36
N GLY A 26 -3.70 8.89 -5.56
CA GLY A 26 -4.96 9.50 -5.99
C GLY A 26 -6.14 8.55 -6.24
N ALA A 27 -5.86 7.25 -6.37
CA ALA A 27 -6.86 6.29 -6.80
C ALA A 27 -6.44 4.86 -6.47
N VAL A 28 -7.46 4.01 -6.37
CA VAL A 28 -7.33 2.56 -6.28
C VAL A 28 -8.04 1.92 -7.46
N ALA A 29 -7.44 0.89 -8.04
CA ALA A 29 -8.07 0.04 -9.03
C ALA A 29 -7.97 -1.42 -8.61
N ALA A 30 -9.00 -2.20 -8.88
CA ALA A 30 -9.03 -3.64 -8.65
C ALA A 30 -9.39 -4.38 -9.94
N SER A 31 -8.91 -5.61 -10.10
CA SER A 31 -9.25 -6.48 -11.23
C SER A 31 -9.21 -7.95 -10.85
N LEU A 32 -10.14 -8.75 -11.38
CA LEU A 32 -10.18 -10.21 -11.28
C LEU A 32 -10.77 -10.78 -12.58
N GLY A 33 -9.98 -11.54 -13.34
CA GLY A 33 -10.37 -11.96 -14.69
C GLY A 33 -10.73 -10.76 -15.58
N ALA A 34 -11.97 -10.72 -16.08
CA ALA A 34 -12.49 -9.60 -16.87
C ALA A 34 -13.14 -8.48 -16.03
N ALA A 35 -13.43 -8.72 -14.76
CA ALA A 35 -14.03 -7.71 -13.89
C ALA A 35 -12.98 -6.67 -13.47
N THR A 36 -13.34 -5.39 -13.55
CA THR A 36 -12.48 -4.28 -13.13
C THR A 36 -13.29 -3.20 -12.43
N ALA A 37 -12.70 -2.56 -11.44
CA ALA A 37 -13.27 -1.40 -10.76
C ALA A 37 -12.20 -0.36 -10.48
N ARG A 38 -12.59 0.91 -10.44
CA ARG A 38 -11.71 2.03 -10.09
C ARG A 38 -12.42 2.99 -9.14
N ARG A 39 -11.72 3.40 -8.09
CA ARG A 39 -12.21 4.35 -7.08
C ARG A 39 -11.20 5.48 -6.95
N THR A 40 -11.68 6.72 -7.01
CA THR A 40 -10.88 7.90 -6.68
C THR A 40 -10.96 8.16 -5.18
N VAL A 41 -9.92 8.78 -4.64
CA VAL A 41 -9.86 9.16 -3.22
C VAL A 41 -10.01 10.69 -3.13
N PRO A 42 -10.75 11.21 -2.15
CA PRO A 42 -10.75 12.65 -1.85
C PRO A 42 -9.34 13.15 -1.55
N ASP A 43 -9.04 14.38 -1.93
CA ASP A 43 -7.70 15.00 -1.78
C ASP A 43 -6.59 14.13 -2.40
N ALA A 44 -6.64 13.94 -3.71
CA ALA A 44 -5.73 13.06 -4.45
C ALA A 44 -4.23 13.47 -4.39
N ASP A 45 -3.94 14.67 -3.89
CA ASP A 45 -2.58 15.14 -3.68
C ASP A 45 -2.00 14.61 -2.36
N ARG A 46 -2.84 14.58 -1.30
CA ARG A 46 -2.46 14.12 0.04
C ARG A 46 -3.60 13.33 0.70
N PRO A 47 -3.93 12.12 0.18
CA PRO A 47 -5.06 11.37 0.69
C PRO A 47 -4.84 10.92 2.13
N GLU A 48 -5.93 10.81 2.88
CA GLU A 48 -5.94 10.07 4.14
C GLU A 48 -5.68 8.57 3.85
N PRO A 49 -4.74 7.89 4.54
CA PRO A 49 -4.52 6.45 4.36
C PRO A 49 -5.78 5.62 4.59
N GLY A 50 -6.63 6.01 5.55
CA GLY A 50 -7.94 5.39 5.77
C GLY A 50 -8.86 5.51 4.57
N ALA A 51 -8.80 6.61 3.81
CA ALA A 51 -9.60 6.77 2.59
C ALA A 51 -9.12 5.86 1.45
N LEU A 52 -7.80 5.66 1.31
CA LEU A 52 -7.23 4.66 0.39
C LEU A 52 -7.64 3.24 0.76
N TRP A 53 -7.65 2.90 2.05
CA TRP A 53 -8.14 1.61 2.53
C TRP A 53 -9.62 1.39 2.19
N ARG A 54 -10.48 2.39 2.48
CA ARG A 54 -11.91 2.32 2.13
C ARG A 54 -12.13 2.17 0.62
N ALA A 55 -11.37 2.91 -0.19
CA ALA A 55 -11.43 2.81 -1.65
C ALA A 55 -10.96 1.42 -2.15
N THR A 56 -9.98 0.82 -1.47
CA THR A 56 -9.51 -0.53 -1.75
C THR A 56 -10.59 -1.58 -1.51
N LEU A 57 -11.23 -1.55 -0.34
CA LEU A 57 -12.33 -2.47 -0.03
C LEU A 57 -13.50 -2.29 -1.01
N ALA A 58 -13.87 -1.05 -1.33
CA ALA A 58 -14.95 -0.77 -2.27
C ALA A 58 -14.66 -1.26 -3.70
N ALA A 59 -13.43 -1.04 -4.21
CA ALA A 59 -13.03 -1.51 -5.53
C ALA A 59 -12.96 -3.04 -5.59
N ALA A 60 -12.37 -3.68 -4.57
CA ALA A 60 -12.26 -5.12 -4.50
C ALA A 60 -13.63 -5.80 -4.39
N LEU A 61 -14.53 -5.28 -3.56
CA LEU A 61 -15.89 -5.82 -3.41
C LEU A 61 -16.66 -5.77 -4.73
N GLU A 62 -16.63 -4.63 -5.43
CA GLU A 62 -17.27 -4.48 -6.74
C GLU A 62 -16.76 -5.48 -7.78
N VAL A 63 -15.45 -5.73 -7.78
CA VAL A 63 -14.83 -6.74 -8.66
C VAL A 63 -15.26 -8.15 -8.30
N LEU A 64 -15.31 -8.49 -7.00
CA LEU A 64 -15.75 -9.81 -6.53
C LEU A 64 -17.22 -10.08 -6.88
N ASP A 65 -18.08 -9.07 -6.66
CA ASP A 65 -19.50 -9.16 -7.00
C ASP A 65 -19.72 -9.34 -8.52
N ALA A 66 -18.94 -8.64 -9.34
CA ALA A 66 -19.03 -8.74 -10.79
C ALA A 66 -18.43 -10.04 -11.37
N ALA A 67 -17.35 -10.56 -10.78
CA ALA A 67 -16.72 -11.80 -11.23
C ALA A 67 -17.54 -13.04 -10.87
N GLY A 68 -18.25 -13.01 -9.73
CA GLY A 68 -18.97 -14.16 -9.21
C GLY A 68 -18.05 -15.32 -8.79
N PRO A 69 -18.61 -16.49 -8.43
CA PRO A 69 -17.81 -17.65 -8.05
C PRO A 69 -17.16 -18.34 -9.27
N PRO A 70 -15.99 -18.98 -9.09
CA PRO A 70 -15.23 -19.08 -7.84
C PRO A 70 -14.48 -17.78 -7.49
N GLY A 71 -14.31 -17.52 -6.19
CA GLY A 71 -13.53 -16.37 -5.71
C GLY A 71 -12.03 -16.47 -6.02
N PRO A 72 -11.25 -15.42 -5.72
CA PRO A 72 -9.82 -15.40 -6.02
C PRO A 72 -9.07 -16.45 -5.20
N THR A 73 -8.00 -16.99 -5.77
CA THR A 73 -7.07 -17.91 -5.11
C THR A 73 -5.86 -17.19 -4.53
N THR A 74 -5.62 -15.94 -4.92
CA THR A 74 -4.49 -15.10 -4.47
C THR A 74 -4.85 -13.62 -4.63
N VAL A 75 -4.29 -12.78 -3.77
CA VAL A 75 -4.35 -11.33 -3.86
C VAL A 75 -2.97 -10.80 -4.22
N GLU A 76 -2.91 -9.88 -5.18
CA GLU A 76 -1.68 -9.18 -5.55
C GLU A 76 -1.84 -7.68 -5.30
N VAL A 77 -0.96 -7.10 -4.49
CA VAL A 77 -0.94 -5.66 -4.23
C VAL A 77 0.19 -5.02 -5.03
N VAL A 78 -0.17 -4.02 -5.82
CA VAL A 78 0.74 -3.23 -6.66
C VAL A 78 0.76 -1.79 -6.14
N GLY A 79 1.88 -1.39 -5.56
CA GLY A 79 2.11 -0.03 -5.07
C GLY A 79 2.62 0.93 -6.14
N ASP A 80 2.68 2.21 -5.79
CA ASP A 80 3.34 3.23 -6.62
C ASP A 80 4.86 3.35 -6.33
N GLY A 81 5.33 2.78 -5.21
CA GLY A 81 6.74 2.78 -4.81
C GLY A 81 7.34 4.16 -4.55
N GLY A 82 6.51 5.21 -4.54
CA GLY A 82 6.92 6.62 -4.48
C GLY A 82 6.11 7.42 -3.46
N THR A 83 5.58 6.73 -2.45
CA THR A 83 4.80 7.31 -1.36
C THR A 83 5.39 6.97 0.00
N VAL A 84 5.08 7.79 0.99
CA VAL A 84 5.32 7.54 2.41
C VAL A 84 3.99 7.63 3.14
N VAL A 85 3.71 6.58 3.91
CA VAL A 85 2.58 6.44 4.82
C VAL A 85 3.15 6.15 6.20
N TRP A 86 2.57 6.78 7.22
CA TRP A 86 2.84 6.52 8.62
C TRP A 86 1.61 5.88 9.23
N TRP A 87 1.76 4.87 10.07
CA TRP A 87 0.61 4.29 10.77
C TRP A 87 1.00 3.75 12.13
N ASP A 88 0.06 3.87 13.06
CA ASP A 88 0.15 3.27 14.38
C ASP A 88 0.08 1.75 14.25
N VAL A 89 1.01 1.02 14.86
CA VAL A 89 1.11 -0.43 14.68
C VAL A 89 -0.05 -1.20 15.31
N ASP A 90 -0.66 -0.65 16.37
CA ASP A 90 -1.76 -1.29 17.10
C ASP A 90 -3.12 -1.04 16.45
N THR A 91 -3.34 0.21 16.02
CA THR A 91 -4.64 0.68 15.52
C THR A 91 -4.70 0.75 14.00
N LEU A 92 -3.55 0.78 13.34
CA LEU A 92 -3.37 1.02 11.91
C LEU A 92 -3.98 2.36 11.45
N GLY A 93 -4.20 3.28 12.39
CA GLY A 93 -4.58 4.66 12.11
C GLY A 93 -3.35 5.48 11.70
N SER A 94 -3.52 6.42 10.77
CA SER A 94 -2.44 7.32 10.38
C SER A 94 -2.56 8.68 11.03
N PRO A 95 -1.48 9.23 11.61
CA PRO A 95 -1.44 10.62 12.07
C PRO A 95 -1.26 11.62 10.92
N LEU A 96 -0.76 11.17 9.77
CA LEU A 96 -0.38 12.03 8.64
C LEU A 96 -1.08 11.60 7.34
N PRO A 97 -1.40 12.53 6.43
CA PRO A 97 -1.81 12.12 5.09
C PRO A 97 -0.64 11.49 4.35
N VAL A 98 -0.93 10.73 3.30
CA VAL A 98 0.10 10.16 2.42
C VAL A 98 0.92 11.30 1.80
N ALA A 99 2.25 11.13 1.80
CA ALA A 99 3.16 12.01 1.10
C ALA A 99 3.74 11.32 -0.13
N ARG A 100 3.91 12.04 -1.23
CA ARG A 100 4.70 11.57 -2.36
C ARG A 100 6.17 11.89 -2.11
N THR A 101 7.07 10.99 -2.50
CA THR A 101 8.50 11.21 -2.37
C THR A 101 9.27 10.51 -3.47
N GLU A 102 10.39 11.11 -3.86
CA GLU A 102 11.45 10.47 -4.63
C GLU A 102 12.58 9.95 -3.72
N ASP A 103 12.58 10.33 -2.45
CA ASP A 103 13.58 9.96 -1.44
C ASP A 103 12.91 9.82 -0.07
N ALA A 104 12.54 8.60 0.30
CA ALA A 104 11.92 8.32 1.59
C ALA A 104 12.87 8.61 2.76
N ALA A 105 14.19 8.40 2.60
CA ALA A 105 15.15 8.66 3.67
C ALA A 105 15.19 10.14 4.02
N ALA A 106 15.29 11.02 3.02
CA ALA A 106 15.27 12.47 3.22
C ALA A 106 13.93 12.94 3.81
N HIS A 107 12.81 12.40 3.32
CA HIS A 107 11.48 12.75 3.83
C HIS A 107 11.32 12.36 5.31
N LEU A 108 11.65 11.11 5.68
CA LEU A 108 11.53 10.61 7.05
C LEU A 108 12.46 11.35 8.00
N ALA A 109 13.71 11.61 7.61
CA ALA A 109 14.65 12.38 8.42
C ALA A 109 14.16 13.83 8.62
N GLY A 110 13.52 14.42 7.60
CA GLY A 110 12.92 15.76 7.70
C GLY A 110 11.79 15.85 8.74
N LEU A 111 11.02 14.77 8.93
CA LEU A 111 9.93 14.74 9.91
C LEU A 111 10.42 14.91 11.35
N ALA A 112 11.65 14.53 11.67
CA ALA A 112 12.23 14.79 12.98
C ALA A 112 12.29 16.30 13.31
N ALA A 113 12.49 17.14 12.28
CA ALA A 113 12.54 18.59 12.43
C ALA A 113 11.16 19.25 12.35
N THR A 114 10.29 18.78 11.44
CA THR A 114 8.98 19.43 11.19
C THR A 114 7.88 18.93 12.12
N GLU A 115 7.94 17.67 12.56
CA GLU A 115 6.90 16.97 13.32
C GLU A 115 7.49 16.26 14.56
N PRO A 116 8.14 17.00 15.49
CA PRO A 116 8.93 16.41 16.56
C PRO A 116 8.13 15.54 17.53
N HIS A 117 6.83 15.82 17.71
CA HIS A 117 5.96 15.02 18.59
C HIS A 117 5.62 13.67 17.96
N THR A 118 5.28 13.65 16.67
CA THR A 118 5.06 12.43 15.89
C THR A 118 6.33 11.60 15.81
N TRP A 119 7.48 12.27 15.63
CA TRP A 119 8.78 11.62 15.62
C TRP A 119 9.13 10.94 16.95
N ALA A 120 8.85 11.59 18.09
CA ALA A 120 9.08 11.01 19.41
C ALA A 120 8.29 9.71 19.64
N LEU A 121 7.05 9.63 19.11
CA LEU A 121 6.24 8.42 19.16
C LEU A 121 6.77 7.32 18.23
N ALA A 122 7.33 7.69 17.07
CA ALA A 122 8.02 6.74 16.19
C ALA A 122 9.22 6.10 16.90
N VAL A 123 10.03 6.91 17.59
CA VAL A 123 11.15 6.43 18.41
C VAL A 123 10.68 5.53 19.55
N ALA A 124 9.46 5.72 20.05
CA ALA A 124 8.85 4.85 21.07
C ALA A 124 8.28 3.53 20.50
N GLY A 125 8.50 3.22 19.21
CA GLY A 125 8.04 1.98 18.56
C GLY A 125 6.54 1.92 18.29
N ARG A 126 5.84 3.06 18.35
CA ARG A 126 4.38 3.13 18.12
C ARG A 126 4.00 3.18 16.65
N TYR A 127 4.90 3.66 15.80
CA TYR A 127 4.63 3.91 14.39
C TYR A 127 5.51 3.06 13.50
N ALA A 128 4.92 2.58 12.40
CA ALA A 128 5.62 2.07 11.24
C ALA A 128 5.48 3.04 10.07
N ALA A 129 6.44 3.01 9.16
CA ALA A 129 6.43 3.76 7.92
C ALA A 129 6.64 2.82 6.72
N GLY A 130 6.16 3.23 5.55
CA GLY A 130 6.26 2.44 4.33
C GLY A 130 5.55 3.14 3.18
N ASP A 131 5.54 2.52 2.01
CA ASP A 131 4.71 3.00 0.92
C ASP A 131 3.24 2.60 1.14
N VAL A 132 2.38 3.07 0.24
CA VAL A 132 0.96 2.76 0.34
C VAL A 132 0.66 1.26 0.21
N ALA A 133 1.45 0.49 -0.54
CA ALA A 133 1.27 -0.95 -0.64
C ALA A 133 1.61 -1.65 0.69
N SER A 134 2.69 -1.22 1.35
CA SER A 134 3.07 -1.69 2.68
C SER A 134 1.96 -1.48 3.69
N TYR A 135 1.37 -0.28 3.71
CA TYR A 135 0.21 0.02 4.55
C TYR A 135 -1.00 -0.87 4.24
N LEU A 136 -1.30 -1.13 2.96
CA LEU A 136 -2.39 -2.04 2.60
C LEU A 136 -2.13 -3.47 3.07
N VAL A 137 -0.89 -3.97 2.98
CA VAL A 137 -0.53 -5.29 3.50
C VAL A 137 -0.80 -5.36 5.00
N ALA A 138 -0.33 -4.38 5.78
CA ALA A 138 -0.62 -4.32 7.21
C ALA A 138 -2.13 -4.34 7.50
N ARG A 139 -2.95 -3.61 6.73
CA ARG A 139 -4.41 -3.63 6.89
C ARG A 139 -5.03 -4.99 6.52
N MET A 140 -4.58 -5.60 5.42
CA MET A 140 -5.07 -6.91 4.96
C MET A 140 -4.68 -8.05 5.91
N THR A 141 -3.62 -7.90 6.70
CA THR A 141 -3.13 -8.90 7.67
C THR A 141 -3.46 -8.54 9.12
N ARG A 142 -4.29 -7.51 9.34
CA ARG A 142 -4.68 -7.02 10.68
C ARG A 142 -3.50 -6.57 11.55
N GLY A 143 -2.45 -6.07 10.92
CA GLY A 143 -1.23 -5.55 11.56
C GLY A 143 -0.19 -6.61 11.88
N LEU A 144 -0.33 -7.82 11.35
CA LEU A 144 0.67 -8.87 11.56
C LEU A 144 1.92 -8.69 10.69
N GLU A 145 1.78 -8.06 9.53
CA GLU A 145 2.83 -7.95 8.53
C GLU A 145 3.09 -6.50 8.13
N HIS A 146 4.34 -6.05 8.29
CA HIS A 146 4.79 -4.69 7.94
C HIS A 146 5.89 -4.80 6.87
N LEU A 147 5.46 -5.10 5.65
CA LEU A 147 6.35 -5.48 4.55
C LEU A 147 6.42 -4.40 3.49
N LEU A 148 7.59 -4.15 2.93
CA LEU A 148 7.80 -3.20 1.85
C LEU A 148 8.54 -3.87 0.70
N LEU A 149 8.14 -3.59 -0.53
CA LEU A 149 8.93 -3.96 -1.70
C LEU A 149 9.85 -2.78 -2.08
N PRO A 150 11.16 -2.80 -1.75
CA PRO A 150 12.00 -1.63 -1.91
C PRO A 150 12.09 -1.19 -3.37
N GLY A 151 11.86 0.10 -3.62
CA GLY A 151 11.97 0.74 -4.93
C GLY A 151 12.99 1.89 -4.92
N PRO A 152 13.12 2.65 -6.01
CA PRO A 152 14.07 3.76 -6.09
C PRO A 152 13.92 4.80 -4.98
N ALA A 153 12.68 5.11 -4.58
CA ALA A 153 12.41 6.06 -3.50
C ALA A 153 12.65 5.47 -2.09
N TRP A 154 12.64 4.14 -1.96
CA TRP A 154 12.73 3.42 -0.69
C TRP A 154 14.02 2.62 -0.59
N ASP A 155 15.13 3.32 -0.36
CA ASP A 155 16.40 2.71 0.02
C ASP A 155 16.51 2.60 1.54
N LEU A 156 16.35 1.39 2.07
CA LEU A 156 16.43 1.12 3.52
C LEU A 156 17.82 1.37 4.11
N GLY A 157 18.89 1.24 3.32
CA GLY A 157 20.25 1.57 3.74
C GLY A 157 20.38 3.08 3.97
N ARG A 158 19.96 3.88 2.98
CA ARG A 158 19.93 5.34 3.11
C ARG A 158 19.03 5.82 4.24
N CYS A 159 17.90 5.15 4.50
CA CYS A 159 17.05 5.49 5.65
C CYS A 159 17.82 5.34 6.97
N ARG A 160 18.54 4.22 7.15
CA ARG A 160 19.36 3.99 8.35
C ARG A 160 20.48 5.02 8.46
N ASP A 161 21.17 5.31 7.37
CA ASP A 161 22.26 6.31 7.34
C ASP A 161 21.75 7.73 7.66
N ALA A 162 20.50 8.03 7.31
CA ALA A 162 19.83 9.29 7.64
C ALA A 162 19.32 9.36 9.10
N GLY A 163 19.56 8.32 9.91
CA GLY A 163 19.17 8.28 11.32
C GLY A 163 17.70 7.87 11.56
N VAL A 164 17.05 7.27 10.57
CA VAL A 164 15.69 6.73 10.73
C VAL A 164 15.75 5.49 11.64
N PRO A 165 14.95 5.42 12.74
CA PRO A 165 14.93 4.27 13.63
C PRO A 165 14.62 2.96 12.90
N ALA A 166 15.30 1.88 13.27
CA ALA A 166 15.08 0.58 12.63
C ALA A 166 13.65 0.05 12.86
N ASP A 167 13.09 0.30 14.05
CA ASP A 167 11.76 -0.20 14.44
C ASP A 167 10.62 0.42 13.64
N ILE A 168 10.84 1.59 13.02
CA ILE A 168 9.83 2.21 12.16
C ILE A 168 9.90 1.71 10.71
N LEU A 169 11.03 1.10 10.33
CA LEU A 169 11.26 0.68 8.96
C LEU A 169 10.59 -0.68 8.71
N PRO A 170 9.92 -0.83 7.57
CA PRO A 170 9.27 -2.09 7.22
C PRO A 170 10.31 -3.14 6.82
N GLU A 171 9.95 -4.40 6.98
CA GLU A 171 10.80 -5.51 6.54
C GLU A 171 10.78 -5.63 5.01
N PRO A 172 11.95 -5.79 4.34
CA PRO A 172 11.98 -5.94 2.89
C PRO A 172 11.33 -7.26 2.45
N ALA A 173 10.28 -7.13 1.65
CA ALA A 173 9.54 -8.24 1.08
C ALA A 173 10.32 -8.95 -0.05
N PRO A 174 10.28 -10.29 -0.13
CA PRO A 174 10.78 -11.01 -1.29
C PRO A 174 9.90 -10.75 -2.52
N ARG A 175 10.52 -10.65 -3.71
CA ARG A 175 9.82 -10.35 -4.97
C ARG A 175 9.19 -11.62 -5.55
N GLY A 176 7.96 -11.49 -6.05
CA GLY A 176 7.33 -12.50 -6.91
C GLY A 176 6.90 -13.79 -6.19
N VAL A 177 6.87 -13.79 -4.86
CA VAL A 177 6.39 -14.90 -4.04
C VAL A 177 5.31 -14.40 -3.07
N PRO A 178 4.42 -15.27 -2.58
CA PRO A 178 3.53 -14.92 -1.49
C PRO A 178 4.32 -14.49 -0.25
N VAL A 179 3.91 -13.39 0.35
CA VAL A 179 4.57 -12.76 1.50
C VAL A 179 3.72 -12.81 2.76
N ALA A 180 2.40 -12.98 2.61
CA ALA A 180 1.46 -13.06 3.71
C ALA A 180 0.20 -13.84 3.30
N THR A 181 -0.75 -14.00 4.23
CA THR A 181 -2.11 -14.45 3.97
C THR A 181 -3.09 -13.38 4.45
N THR A 182 -4.12 -13.06 3.66
CA THR A 182 -5.14 -12.09 4.08
C THR A 182 -5.93 -12.60 5.28
N ASP A 183 -6.30 -11.70 6.18
CA ASP A 183 -7.19 -12.01 7.31
C ASP A 183 -8.66 -11.79 6.87
N PRO A 184 -9.52 -12.82 6.96
CA PRO A 184 -10.91 -12.72 6.50
C PRO A 184 -11.72 -11.69 7.30
N ALA A 185 -11.33 -11.37 8.54
CA ALA A 185 -12.00 -10.36 9.35
C ALA A 185 -11.73 -8.93 8.87
N THR A 186 -10.65 -8.69 8.12
CA THR A 186 -10.29 -7.35 7.63
C THR A 186 -10.47 -7.20 6.13
N PHE A 187 -10.29 -8.28 5.35
CA PHE A 187 -10.31 -8.24 3.90
C PHE A 187 -11.39 -9.15 3.29
N LEU A 188 -12.63 -8.65 3.29
CA LEU A 188 -13.75 -9.19 2.51
C LEU A 188 -14.04 -10.70 2.71
N GLY A 189 -13.73 -11.25 3.88
CA GLY A 189 -13.91 -12.69 4.16
C GLY A 189 -12.89 -13.60 3.47
N LEU A 190 -11.84 -13.05 2.84
CA LEU A 190 -10.84 -13.81 2.11
C LEU A 190 -9.68 -14.23 3.01
N ALA A 191 -9.33 -15.52 2.95
CA ALA A 191 -8.13 -16.08 3.55
C ALA A 191 -7.28 -16.71 2.44
N VAL A 192 -6.55 -15.86 1.71
CA VAL A 192 -5.77 -16.26 0.53
C VAL A 192 -4.36 -15.70 0.57
N PRO A 193 -3.38 -16.33 -0.10
CA PRO A 193 -2.03 -15.80 -0.23
C PRO A 193 -2.03 -14.37 -0.80
N LEU A 194 -1.13 -13.54 -0.27
CA LEU A 194 -0.90 -12.17 -0.69
C LEU A 194 0.49 -12.03 -1.28
N THR A 195 0.61 -11.41 -2.45
CA THR A 195 1.89 -11.07 -3.10
C THR A 195 2.04 -9.56 -3.24
N LEU A 196 3.29 -9.08 -3.16
CA LEU A 196 3.64 -7.70 -3.50
C LEU A 196 4.30 -7.64 -4.88
N ARG A 197 3.91 -6.65 -5.68
CA ARG A 197 4.50 -6.43 -7.00
C ARG A 197 4.84 -4.95 -7.20
N ALA A 198 5.98 -4.72 -7.83
CA ALA A 198 6.40 -3.37 -8.22
C ALA A 198 5.54 -2.87 -9.40
N PRO A 199 5.33 -1.56 -9.53
CA PRO A 199 4.69 -1.02 -10.73
C PRO A 199 5.52 -1.41 -11.97
N PRO A 200 4.88 -1.63 -13.13
CA PRO A 200 5.62 -1.89 -14.36
C PRO A 200 6.57 -0.72 -14.66
N ALA A 201 7.79 -1.04 -15.10
CA ALA A 201 8.69 -0.01 -15.63
C ALA A 201 8.00 0.63 -16.85
N GLY A 202 7.86 1.96 -16.82
CA GLY A 202 7.29 2.75 -17.92
C GLY A 202 8.14 2.72 -19.17
#